data_AF-A0A8C6TQY0-F1
#
_entry.id   AF-A0A8C6TQY0-F1
#
_cell.length_a   1.000
_cell.length_b   1.000
_cell.length_c   1.000
_cell.angle_alpha   90.00
_cell.angle_beta   90.00
_cell.angle_gamma   90.00
#
_symmetry.space_group_name_H-M   'P 1'
#
loop_
_entity.id
_entity.type
_entity.pdbx_description
1 polymer ?
#
loop_
_entity_poly.entity_id
_entity_poly.type
_entity_poly.pdbx_seq_one_letter_code
_entity_poly.pdbx_strand_id
1 'polypeptide(L)'
;MDATRCVVFSCKISSRTKLLESGVEIFCSWMCCKEETQLDFFGMSGSKVVTGASEGIGKAYAFALAERGMNVVIISRTKANLDKVAKEIGDTTGRKAKVVVADFTKDDVFDQIEDELKEMNIGVLVNNVGVIVNAVPCRFLETSNLDQSINQLINCNVKALVKMCKIILPGMVNRGTGAIINISSGVASSCVPLYTLYAASKVFVHRFSQALQAEYKEKGIIIQAVAPFSVSTRMTFYQAPGTLVLTPDEFVNTSLQYLLSGDNTYGSISHSLVGWLLQRIPDWILFSECMQNNLQNYIKEALSERQPPNKNNAIRRPVYHCMKD
;
A
#
# COMPACT_ATOMS: atom_id res chain seq x y z
N MET A 1 34.69 17.07 0.34
CA MET A 1 33.83 18.27 0.35
C MET A 1 32.39 17.77 0.31
N ASP A 2 31.58 18.25 1.24
CA ASP A 2 30.44 17.58 1.88
C ASP A 2 29.31 17.02 1.00
N ALA A 3 28.86 15.82 1.36
CA ALA A 3 27.62 15.16 0.90
C ALA A 3 26.35 15.68 1.62
N THR A 4 26.45 16.79 2.35
CA THR A 4 25.39 17.34 3.22
C THR A 4 24.55 18.44 2.55
N ARG A 5 24.67 18.63 1.22
CA ARG A 5 24.03 19.75 0.50
C ARG A 5 22.77 19.41 -0.31
N CYS A 6 22.29 18.16 -0.31
CA CYS A 6 20.99 17.82 -0.93
C CYS A 6 19.81 17.80 0.06
N VAL A 7 20.02 18.26 1.29
CA VAL A 7 18.94 18.47 2.27
C VAL A 7 18.71 19.98 2.38
N VAL A 8 17.43 20.38 2.32
CA VAL A 8 16.92 21.76 2.40
C VAL A 8 16.79 22.50 1.05
N PHE A 9 15.88 22.02 0.21
CA PHE A 9 15.04 22.90 -0.63
C PHE A 9 13.55 22.65 -0.33
N SER A 10 13.18 22.62 0.96
CA SER A 10 11.78 22.83 1.33
C SER A 10 11.59 24.33 1.56
N CYS A 11 11.22 25.02 0.48
CA CYS A 11 10.93 26.44 0.49
C CYS A 11 9.64 26.69 1.29
N LYS A 12 9.75 27.52 2.32
CA LYS A 12 8.61 28.18 3.00
C LYS A 12 7.77 28.90 1.94
N ILE A 13 6.68 28.29 1.48
CA ILE A 13 5.64 28.99 0.72
C ILE A 13 4.39 29.05 1.60
N SER A 14 4.04 30.27 1.98
CA SER A 14 2.89 30.61 2.80
C SER A 14 1.58 30.27 2.07
N SER A 15 0.86 29.28 2.59
CA SER A 15 -0.61 29.08 2.69
C SER A 15 -1.59 29.66 1.64
N ARG A 16 -1.21 30.02 0.41
CA ARG A 16 -2.17 30.54 -0.60
C ARG A 16 -2.07 29.99 -2.03
N THR A 17 -1.23 29.00 -2.34
CA THR A 17 -1.20 28.41 -3.69
C THR A 17 -0.88 26.91 -3.72
N LYS A 18 -1.91 26.06 -3.54
CA LYS A 18 -1.86 24.60 -3.84
C LYS A 18 -1.40 24.27 -5.28
N LEU A 19 -1.45 25.27 -6.17
CA LEU A 19 -1.10 25.18 -7.59
C LEU A 19 0.41 25.00 -7.86
N LEU A 20 1.27 25.61 -7.04
CA LEU A 20 2.73 25.54 -7.18
C LEU A 20 3.30 24.30 -6.50
N GLU A 21 2.73 23.89 -5.37
CA GLU A 21 3.17 22.72 -4.60
C GLU A 21 3.11 21.42 -5.39
N SER A 22 2.00 21.18 -6.11
CA SER A 22 1.79 19.93 -6.84
C SER A 22 2.62 19.79 -8.14
N GLY A 23 2.94 20.90 -8.81
CA GLY A 23 3.87 20.90 -9.95
C GLY A 23 5.33 20.73 -9.52
N VAL A 24 5.69 21.32 -8.38
CA VAL A 24 7.01 21.16 -7.76
C VAL A 24 7.19 19.74 -7.22
N GLU A 25 6.16 19.11 -6.64
CA GLU A 25 6.21 17.71 -6.21
C GLU A 25 6.49 16.76 -7.38
N ILE A 26 5.83 16.92 -8.53
CA ILE A 26 6.08 16.09 -9.73
C ILE A 26 7.50 16.33 -10.28
N PHE A 27 7.96 17.57 -10.28
CA PHE A 27 9.30 17.91 -10.74
C PHE A 27 10.40 17.40 -9.79
N CYS A 28 10.22 17.54 -8.47
CA CYS A 28 11.10 16.98 -7.44
C CYS A 28 11.09 15.44 -7.46
N SER A 29 9.92 14.83 -7.63
CA SER A 29 9.73 13.40 -7.89
C SER A 29 10.54 12.94 -9.11
N TRP A 30 10.46 13.67 -10.21
CA TRP A 30 11.22 13.38 -11.42
C TRP A 30 12.74 13.55 -11.23
N MET A 31 13.18 14.58 -10.50
CA MET A 31 14.61 14.79 -10.19
C MET A 31 15.15 13.71 -9.24
N CYS A 32 14.44 13.36 -8.15
CA CYS A 32 14.83 12.27 -7.25
C CYS A 32 14.88 10.92 -7.95
N CYS A 33 14.02 10.67 -8.95
CA CYS A 33 14.05 9.44 -9.73
C CYS A 33 15.26 9.33 -10.67
N LYS A 34 15.94 10.46 -10.95
CA LYS A 34 17.05 10.53 -11.92
C LYS A 34 18.43 10.37 -11.30
N GLU A 35 18.57 10.64 -10.01
CA GLU A 35 19.72 10.20 -9.23
C GLU A 35 19.41 8.80 -8.71
N GLU A 36 20.17 7.79 -9.13
CA GLU A 36 20.23 6.50 -8.43
C GLU A 36 20.85 6.74 -7.05
N THR A 37 20.13 7.40 -6.15
CA THR A 37 20.41 7.27 -4.73
C THR A 37 20.08 5.83 -4.38
N GLN A 38 21.09 4.97 -4.39
CA GLN A 38 21.06 3.72 -3.65
C GLN A 38 20.64 4.09 -2.24
N LEU A 39 19.35 3.87 -1.95
CA LEU A 39 18.77 4.22 -0.69
C LEU A 39 19.45 3.35 0.35
N ASP A 40 20.35 3.98 1.10
CA ASP A 40 21.27 3.26 1.96
C ASP A 40 20.51 2.86 3.24
N PHE A 41 19.65 1.83 3.11
CA PHE A 41 19.00 1.16 4.23
C PHE A 41 20.03 0.63 5.26
N PHE A 42 21.32 0.68 4.94
CA PHE A 42 22.42 0.40 5.85
C PHE A 42 22.39 1.24 7.14
N GLY A 43 21.81 2.45 7.12
CA GLY A 43 21.55 3.22 8.35
C GLY A 43 20.41 2.67 9.22
N MET A 44 19.53 1.84 8.66
CA MET A 44 18.35 1.25 9.31
C MET A 44 18.59 -0.23 9.60
N SER A 45 19.47 -0.53 10.55
CA SER A 45 19.86 -1.90 10.91
C SER A 45 18.69 -2.74 11.47
N GLY A 46 18.82 -4.07 11.43
CA GLY A 46 17.84 -5.01 12.01
C GLY A 46 16.93 -5.72 11.01
N SER A 47 15.82 -6.29 11.48
CA SER A 47 14.82 -6.99 10.68
C SER A 47 13.72 -6.05 10.18
N LYS A 48 13.02 -6.46 9.12
CA LYS A 48 12.07 -5.62 8.37
C LYS A 48 10.69 -6.27 8.48
N VAL A 49 9.72 -5.59 9.08
CA VAL A 49 8.39 -6.15 9.30
C VAL A 49 7.47 -5.71 8.17
N VAL A 50 6.78 -6.65 7.54
CA VAL A 50 5.80 -6.36 6.48
C VAL A 50 4.46 -7.03 6.82
N THR A 51 3.41 -6.23 6.96
CA THR A 51 2.05 -6.72 7.21
C THR A 51 1.29 -6.94 5.89
N GLY A 52 0.42 -7.94 5.84
CA GLY A 52 -0.24 -8.34 4.58
C GLY A 52 0.73 -8.90 3.54
N ALA A 53 1.80 -9.56 3.98
CA ALA A 53 2.92 -9.98 3.13
C ALA A 53 2.69 -11.26 2.29
N SER A 54 1.49 -11.84 2.34
CA SER A 54 1.19 -13.09 1.63
C SER A 54 0.97 -12.93 0.13
N GLU A 55 0.62 -11.73 -0.34
CA GLU A 55 0.33 -11.44 -1.77
C GLU A 55 0.45 -9.94 -2.07
N GLY A 56 0.39 -9.57 -3.36
CA GLY A 56 0.30 -8.18 -3.82
C GLY A 56 1.46 -7.29 -3.37
N ILE A 57 1.15 -6.04 -3.02
CA ILE A 57 2.13 -5.01 -2.62
C ILE A 57 2.96 -5.46 -1.40
N GLY A 58 2.32 -6.08 -0.41
CA GLY A 58 3.03 -6.58 0.78
C GLY A 58 4.04 -7.68 0.45
N LYS A 59 3.67 -8.64 -0.41
CA LYS A 59 4.62 -9.65 -0.90
C LYS A 59 5.80 -8.98 -1.63
N ALA A 60 5.51 -8.07 -2.56
CA ALA A 60 6.55 -7.35 -3.31
C ALA A 60 7.51 -6.56 -2.39
N TYR A 61 7.00 -5.88 -1.35
CA TYR A 61 7.85 -5.24 -0.34
C TYR A 61 8.74 -6.23 0.39
N ALA A 62 8.21 -7.40 0.78
CA ALA A 62 9.02 -8.42 1.46
C ALA A 62 10.17 -8.92 0.58
N PHE A 63 9.92 -9.17 -0.72
CA PHE A 63 10.97 -9.55 -1.68
C PHE A 63 11.98 -8.43 -1.90
N ALA A 64 11.51 -7.22 -2.22
CA ALA A 64 12.38 -6.08 -2.50
C ALA A 64 13.30 -5.75 -1.31
N LEU A 65 12.80 -5.89 -0.07
CA LEU A 65 13.63 -5.71 1.13
C LEU A 65 14.63 -6.85 1.32
N ALA A 66 14.23 -8.09 1.02
CA ALA A 66 15.13 -9.25 1.10
C ALA A 66 16.25 -9.22 0.04
N GLU A 67 15.93 -8.82 -1.20
CA GLU A 67 16.90 -8.64 -2.30
C GLU A 67 17.97 -7.60 -1.95
N ARG A 68 17.62 -6.61 -1.12
CA ARG A 68 18.54 -5.62 -0.56
C ARG A 68 19.33 -6.13 0.66
N GLY A 69 19.35 -7.45 0.88
CA GLY A 69 20.16 -8.11 1.91
C GLY A 69 19.55 -8.13 3.31
N MET A 70 18.26 -7.79 3.47
CA MET A 70 17.63 -7.67 4.78
C MET A 70 16.90 -8.96 5.19
N ASN A 71 16.88 -9.29 6.48
CA ASN A 71 15.95 -10.30 6.98
C ASN A 71 14.57 -9.69 7.16
N VAL A 72 13.53 -10.46 6.85
CA VAL A 72 12.15 -9.98 6.87
C VAL A 72 11.32 -10.76 7.89
N VAL A 73 10.34 -10.10 8.47
CA VAL A 73 9.24 -10.71 9.22
C VAL A 73 7.98 -10.46 8.41
N ILE A 74 7.35 -11.54 7.97
CA ILE A 74 6.15 -11.48 7.13
C ILE A 74 4.93 -11.85 7.98
N ILE A 75 3.95 -10.95 8.00
CA ILE A 75 2.74 -11.09 8.82
C ILE A 75 1.50 -11.16 7.92
N SER A 76 0.71 -12.21 8.06
CA SER A 76 -0.59 -12.36 7.40
C SER A 76 -1.42 -13.46 8.09
N ARG A 77 -2.62 -13.72 7.58
CA ARG A 77 -3.63 -14.60 8.19
C ARG A 77 -3.42 -16.07 7.90
N THR A 78 -2.88 -16.38 6.72
CA THR A 78 -2.83 -17.75 6.21
C THR A 78 -1.40 -18.27 6.27
N LYS A 79 -1.11 -19.11 7.26
CA LYS A 79 0.22 -19.69 7.47
C LYS A 79 0.79 -20.35 6.21
N ALA A 80 0.01 -21.19 5.54
CA ALA A 80 0.45 -21.89 4.33
C ALA A 80 0.89 -20.95 3.19
N ASN A 81 0.29 -19.77 3.08
CA ASN A 81 0.72 -18.78 2.08
C ASN A 81 2.00 -18.07 2.52
N LEU A 82 2.14 -17.76 3.81
CA LEU A 82 3.36 -17.17 4.36
C LEU A 82 4.54 -18.14 4.27
N ASP A 83 4.36 -19.42 4.57
CA ASP A 83 5.41 -20.44 4.48
C ASP A 83 5.94 -20.57 3.04
N LYS A 84 5.05 -20.47 2.03
CA LYS A 84 5.45 -20.41 0.62
C LYS A 84 6.27 -19.17 0.32
N VAL A 85 5.80 -17.98 0.72
CA VAL A 85 6.53 -16.72 0.53
C VAL A 85 7.89 -16.75 1.23
N ALA A 86 7.96 -17.27 2.46
CA ALA A 86 9.20 -17.37 3.21
C ALA A 86 10.21 -18.29 2.52
N LYS A 87 9.75 -19.43 2.00
CA LYS A 87 10.58 -20.34 1.21
C LYS A 87 11.08 -19.66 -0.07
N GLU A 88 10.19 -19.04 -0.84
CA GLU A 88 10.56 -18.34 -2.07
C GLU A 88 11.60 -17.23 -1.81
N ILE A 89 11.44 -16.45 -0.73
CA ILE A 89 12.43 -15.44 -0.33
C ILE A 89 13.78 -16.09 0.00
N GLY A 90 13.78 -17.19 0.76
CA GLY A 90 15.00 -17.93 1.09
C GLY A 90 15.71 -18.47 -0.15
N ASP A 91 14.95 -19.08 -1.06
CA ASP A 91 15.47 -19.71 -2.29
C ASP A 91 16.03 -18.66 -3.28
N THR A 92 15.42 -17.47 -3.35
CA THR A 92 15.80 -16.42 -4.34
C THR A 92 16.83 -15.42 -3.82
N THR A 93 16.83 -15.12 -2.51
CA THR A 93 17.67 -14.04 -1.94
C THR A 93 18.70 -14.54 -0.92
N GLY A 94 18.58 -15.79 -0.45
CA GLY A 94 19.40 -16.32 0.65
C GLY A 94 19.09 -15.69 2.02
N ARG A 95 18.06 -14.84 2.13
CA ARG A 95 17.66 -14.18 3.38
C ARG A 95 16.62 -14.98 4.16
N LYS A 96 16.56 -14.75 5.46
CA LYS A 96 15.58 -15.38 6.34
C LYS A 96 14.29 -14.56 6.36
N ALA A 97 13.16 -15.27 6.24
CA ALA A 97 11.83 -14.73 6.45
C ALA A 97 11.19 -15.40 7.67
N LYS A 98 11.01 -14.65 8.77
CA LYS A 98 10.24 -15.11 9.94
C LYS A 98 8.75 -14.99 9.64
N VAL A 99 7.99 -16.06 9.85
CA VAL A 99 6.54 -16.09 9.66
C VAL A 99 5.85 -15.75 10.98
N VAL A 100 4.95 -14.77 10.98
CA VAL A 100 4.03 -14.49 12.09
C VAL A 100 2.60 -14.55 11.56
N VAL A 101 1.78 -15.40 12.17
CA VAL A 101 0.38 -15.57 11.74
C VAL A 101 -0.50 -14.65 12.58
N ALA A 102 -1.17 -13.71 11.94
CA ALA A 102 -2.09 -12.80 12.61
C ALA A 102 -3.24 -12.37 11.70
N ASP A 103 -4.43 -12.34 12.27
CA ASP A 103 -5.63 -11.80 11.65
C ASP A 103 -5.98 -10.42 12.20
N PHE A 104 -5.54 -9.40 11.48
CA PHE A 104 -5.79 -8.01 11.80
C PHE A 104 -7.27 -7.58 11.71
N THR A 105 -8.19 -8.45 11.27
CA THR A 105 -9.63 -8.19 11.43
C THR A 105 -10.12 -8.49 12.85
N LYS A 106 -9.31 -9.20 13.66
CA LYS A 106 -9.56 -9.51 15.06
C LYS A 106 -8.77 -8.59 15.99
N ASP A 107 -9.23 -8.50 17.24
CA ASP A 107 -8.71 -7.55 18.23
C ASP A 107 -7.62 -8.12 19.15
N ASP A 108 -7.47 -9.44 19.19
CA ASP A 108 -6.69 -10.21 20.16
C ASP A 108 -5.30 -10.64 19.66
N VAL A 109 -4.88 -10.15 18.49
CA VAL A 109 -3.64 -10.61 17.83
C VAL A 109 -2.38 -9.83 18.23
N PHE A 110 -2.54 -8.64 18.83
CA PHE A 110 -1.42 -7.71 19.01
C PHE A 110 -0.45 -8.12 20.12
N ASP A 111 -0.93 -8.73 21.20
CA ASP A 111 -0.08 -9.18 22.30
C ASP A 111 0.86 -10.29 21.83
N GLN A 112 0.34 -11.23 21.02
CA GLN A 112 1.16 -12.26 20.38
C GLN A 112 2.20 -11.65 19.41
N ILE A 113 1.81 -10.65 18.61
CA ILE A 113 2.75 -9.98 17.70
C ILE A 113 3.85 -9.27 18.48
N GLU A 114 3.49 -8.58 19.56
CA GLU A 114 4.45 -7.89 20.43
C GLU A 114 5.45 -8.88 21.04
N ASP A 115 4.97 -10.02 21.54
CA ASP A 115 5.82 -11.10 22.07
C ASP A 115 6.76 -11.70 21.02
N GLU A 116 6.30 -11.84 19.78
CA GLU A 116 7.12 -12.34 18.66
C GLU A 116 8.19 -11.35 18.20
N LEU A 117 8.00 -10.06 18.48
CA LEU A 117 8.87 -8.97 17.99
C LEU A 117 9.75 -8.34 19.08
N LYS A 118 9.46 -8.55 20.37
CA LYS A 118 10.09 -7.82 21.50
C LYS A 118 11.61 -7.83 21.52
N GLU A 119 12.25 -8.96 21.19
CA GLU A 119 13.71 -9.11 21.18
C GLU A 119 14.35 -8.73 19.83
N MET A 120 13.53 -8.30 18.86
CA MET A 120 13.99 -8.01 17.51
C MET A 120 14.27 -6.52 17.34
N ASN A 121 15.48 -6.20 16.86
CA ASN A 121 15.74 -4.87 16.34
C ASN A 121 15.01 -4.70 15.01
N ILE A 122 13.92 -3.94 14.99
CA ILE A 122 13.15 -3.65 13.77
C ILE A 122 13.55 -2.30 13.20
N GLY A 123 14.16 -2.31 12.00
CA GLY A 123 14.62 -1.10 11.32
C GLY A 123 13.61 -0.50 10.34
N VAL A 124 12.72 -1.33 9.79
CA VAL A 124 11.66 -0.90 8.85
C VAL A 124 10.36 -1.60 9.19
N LEU A 125 9.26 -0.84 9.20
CA LEU A 125 7.90 -1.35 9.25
C LEU A 125 7.16 -0.94 7.97
N VAL A 126 6.62 -1.92 7.24
CA VAL A 126 5.69 -1.70 6.14
C VAL A 126 4.29 -2.10 6.60
N ASN A 127 3.49 -1.10 6.98
CA ASN A 127 2.07 -1.28 7.31
C ASN A 127 1.24 -1.30 6.04
N ASN A 128 1.13 -2.48 5.44
CA ASN A 128 0.43 -2.70 4.18
C ASN A 128 -0.93 -3.39 4.34
N VAL A 129 -1.17 -4.10 5.45
CA VAL A 129 -2.43 -4.85 5.63
C VAL A 129 -3.65 -3.94 5.45
N GLY A 130 -4.66 -4.45 4.74
CA GLY A 130 -5.92 -3.76 4.57
C GLY A 130 -6.95 -4.62 3.87
N VAL A 131 -8.22 -4.22 4.02
CA VAL A 131 -9.39 -4.86 3.42
C VAL A 131 -10.32 -3.82 2.80
N ILE A 132 -11.03 -4.27 1.77
CA ILE A 132 -12.25 -3.66 1.26
C ILE A 132 -13.37 -4.64 1.58
N VAL A 133 -14.45 -4.16 2.19
CA VAL A 133 -15.55 -5.03 2.67
C VAL A 133 -16.49 -5.47 1.56
N ASN A 134 -16.62 -4.66 0.50
CA ASN A 134 -17.45 -4.96 -0.66
C ASN A 134 -16.59 -5.05 -1.92
N ALA A 135 -16.64 -6.18 -2.63
CA ALA A 135 -15.90 -6.34 -3.89
C ALA A 135 -16.39 -5.36 -4.97
N VAL A 136 -17.71 -5.20 -5.08
CA VAL A 136 -18.35 -4.14 -5.87
C VAL A 136 -18.70 -3.00 -4.92
N PRO A 137 -18.29 -1.74 -5.19
CA PRO A 137 -18.63 -0.62 -4.33
C PRO A 137 -20.15 -0.38 -4.37
N CYS A 138 -20.74 -0.03 -3.23
CA CYS A 138 -22.18 0.16 -3.07
C CYS A 138 -22.46 1.33 -2.12
N ARG A 139 -23.73 1.75 -2.01
CA ARG A 139 -24.07 2.79 -1.04
C ARG A 139 -23.82 2.26 0.37
N PHE A 140 -23.55 3.16 1.31
CA PHE A 140 -23.19 2.81 2.68
C PHE A 140 -24.20 1.83 3.33
N LEU A 141 -25.50 2.12 3.21
CA LEU A 141 -26.58 1.29 3.77
C LEU A 141 -26.85 0.00 2.98
N GLU A 142 -26.28 -0.16 1.78
CA GLU A 142 -26.37 -1.36 0.95
C GLU A 142 -25.24 -2.36 1.28
N THR A 143 -24.36 -2.04 2.23
CA THR A 143 -23.29 -2.95 2.67
C THR A 143 -23.88 -4.10 3.49
N SER A 144 -23.66 -5.33 3.04
CA SER A 144 -24.07 -6.53 3.77
C SER A 144 -23.38 -6.61 5.14
N ASN A 145 -24.14 -7.02 6.17
CA ASN A 145 -23.65 -7.15 7.54
C ASN A 145 -22.88 -5.89 8.01
N LEU A 146 -23.47 -4.72 7.84
CA LEU A 146 -22.80 -3.43 8.00
C LEU A 146 -22.00 -3.31 9.31
N ASP A 147 -22.54 -3.71 10.46
CA ASP A 147 -21.81 -3.64 11.75
C ASP A 147 -20.55 -4.50 11.75
N GLN A 148 -20.62 -5.71 11.20
CA GLN A 148 -19.46 -6.59 11.05
C GLN A 148 -18.43 -6.00 10.08
N SER A 149 -18.89 -5.46 8.95
CA SER A 149 -18.04 -4.80 7.95
C SER A 149 -17.34 -3.57 8.53
N ILE A 150 -18.02 -2.76 9.35
CA ILE A 150 -17.44 -1.64 10.09
C ILE A 150 -16.31 -2.13 11.00
N ASN A 151 -16.58 -3.11 11.86
CA ASN A 151 -15.59 -3.62 12.81
C ASN A 151 -14.37 -4.22 12.09
N GLN A 152 -14.59 -5.05 11.06
CA GLN A 152 -13.50 -5.66 10.30
C GLN A 152 -12.60 -4.62 9.62
N LEU A 153 -13.21 -3.61 9.00
CA LEU A 153 -12.47 -2.57 8.28
C LEU A 153 -11.71 -1.66 9.24
N ILE A 154 -12.33 -1.24 10.34
CA ILE A 154 -11.66 -0.40 11.34
C ILE A 154 -10.53 -1.17 12.03
N ASN A 155 -10.75 -2.43 12.41
CA ASN A 155 -9.70 -3.25 13.02
C ASN A 155 -8.50 -3.42 12.09
N CYS A 156 -8.77 -3.76 10.83
CA CYS A 156 -7.71 -4.10 9.88
C CYS A 156 -7.01 -2.87 9.27
N ASN A 157 -7.75 -1.83 8.86
CA ASN A 157 -7.15 -0.69 8.15
C ASN A 157 -6.67 0.43 9.09
N VAL A 158 -7.27 0.55 10.28
CA VAL A 158 -7.03 1.66 11.22
C VAL A 158 -6.27 1.15 12.45
N LYS A 159 -6.91 0.28 13.24
CA LYS A 159 -6.37 -0.17 14.53
C LYS A 159 -5.05 -0.93 14.36
N ALA A 160 -4.97 -1.81 13.37
CA ALA A 160 -3.75 -2.58 13.09
C ALA A 160 -2.54 -1.68 12.85
N LEU A 161 -2.68 -0.66 12.00
CA LEU A 161 -1.61 0.30 11.73
C LEU A 161 -1.15 1.00 13.01
N VAL A 162 -2.09 1.53 13.79
CA VAL A 162 -1.77 2.27 15.02
C VAL A 162 -1.06 1.36 16.02
N LYS A 163 -1.56 0.12 16.20
CA LYS A 163 -0.96 -0.87 17.10
C LYS A 163 0.43 -1.31 16.66
N MET A 164 0.63 -1.57 15.36
CA MET A 164 1.96 -1.92 14.84
C MET A 164 2.96 -0.78 15.02
N CYS A 165 2.54 0.48 14.79
CA CYS A 165 3.37 1.64 15.11
C CYS A 165 3.70 1.70 16.62
N LYS A 166 2.72 1.50 17.51
CA LYS A 166 2.94 1.48 18.96
C LYS A 166 3.98 0.42 19.38
N ILE A 167 3.93 -0.77 18.78
CA ILE A 167 4.84 -1.88 19.10
C ILE A 167 6.28 -1.56 18.64
N ILE A 168 6.45 -0.99 17.45
CA ILE A 168 7.76 -0.89 16.79
C ILE A 168 8.46 0.46 17.00
N LEU A 169 7.71 1.57 17.00
CA LEU A 169 8.25 2.92 17.04
C LEU A 169 9.13 3.21 18.27
N PRO A 170 8.80 2.77 19.50
CA PRO A 170 9.65 3.03 20.67
C PRO A 170 11.09 2.53 20.49
N GLY A 171 11.26 1.35 19.90
CA GLY A 171 12.58 0.79 19.61
C GLY A 171 13.35 1.60 18.56
N MET A 172 12.66 2.13 17.54
CA MET A 172 13.28 3.02 16.55
C MET A 172 13.73 4.35 17.20
N VAL A 173 12.87 4.95 18.01
CA VAL A 173 13.16 6.21 18.72
C VAL A 173 14.36 6.07 19.65
N ASN A 174 14.44 4.97 20.42
CA ASN A 174 15.57 4.70 21.31
C ASN A 174 16.91 4.61 20.55
N ARG A 175 16.89 4.14 19.30
CA ARG A 175 18.09 4.04 18.45
C ARG A 175 18.35 5.30 17.61
N GLY A 176 17.39 6.21 17.52
CA GLY A 176 17.46 7.40 16.68
C GLY A 176 17.45 7.11 15.17
N THR A 177 16.97 5.93 14.75
CA THR A 177 16.93 5.51 13.35
C THR A 177 15.82 4.48 13.09
N GLY A 178 15.14 4.63 11.96
CA GLY A 178 14.15 3.67 11.46
C GLY A 178 13.23 4.28 10.41
N ALA A 179 12.50 3.41 9.69
CA ALA A 179 11.46 3.82 8.75
C ALA A 179 10.11 3.12 8.98
N ILE A 180 9.02 3.87 8.83
CA ILE A 180 7.65 3.36 8.82
C ILE A 180 6.99 3.77 7.49
N ILE A 181 6.62 2.80 6.69
CA ILE A 181 5.92 2.97 5.41
C ILE A 181 4.47 2.53 5.63
N ASN A 182 3.56 3.49 5.63
CA ASN A 182 2.14 3.27 5.85
C ASN A 182 1.40 3.32 4.50
N ILE A 183 0.86 2.18 4.05
CA ILE A 183 0.16 2.09 2.77
C ILE A 183 -1.27 2.61 2.91
N SER A 184 -1.46 3.85 2.47
CA SER A 184 -2.76 4.48 2.27
C SER A 184 -3.37 4.03 0.92
N SER A 185 -4.03 4.92 0.20
CA SER A 185 -4.51 4.73 -1.17
C SER A 185 -4.79 6.08 -1.81
N GLY A 186 -4.68 6.17 -3.12
CA GLY A 186 -5.01 7.37 -3.90
C GLY A 186 -6.44 7.85 -3.67
N VAL A 187 -7.37 6.95 -3.30
CA VAL A 187 -8.75 7.30 -2.91
C VAL A 187 -8.84 8.17 -1.65
N ALA A 188 -7.75 8.32 -0.88
CA ALA A 188 -7.68 9.26 0.24
C ALA A 188 -7.54 10.72 -0.22
N SER A 189 -7.21 10.96 -1.50
CA SER A 189 -6.94 12.31 -2.03
C SER A 189 -8.22 13.09 -2.36
N SER A 190 -9.34 12.40 -2.51
CA SER A 190 -10.63 12.97 -2.91
C SER A 190 -11.77 12.21 -2.26
N CYS A 191 -12.96 12.81 -2.20
CA CYS A 191 -14.15 12.08 -1.81
C CYS A 191 -14.52 11.08 -2.92
N VAL A 192 -14.59 9.79 -2.59
CA VAL A 192 -14.98 8.74 -3.53
C VAL A 192 -16.27 8.09 -3.05
N PRO A 193 -17.44 8.48 -3.59
CA PRO A 193 -18.72 7.84 -3.28
C PRO A 193 -18.64 6.33 -3.50
N LEU A 194 -19.48 5.58 -2.79
CA LEU A 194 -19.55 4.11 -2.78
C LEU A 194 -18.34 3.39 -2.11
N TYR A 195 -17.25 4.12 -1.86
CA TYR A 195 -16.08 3.64 -1.09
C TYR A 195 -15.99 4.24 0.31
N THR A 196 -17.09 4.75 0.87
CA THR A 196 -17.13 5.59 2.07
C THR A 196 -16.24 5.10 3.22
N LEU A 197 -16.43 3.86 3.70
CA LEU A 197 -15.65 3.30 4.81
C LEU A 197 -14.17 3.13 4.45
N TYR A 198 -13.89 2.61 3.25
CA TYR A 198 -12.52 2.36 2.79
C TYR A 198 -11.75 3.67 2.62
N ALA A 199 -12.31 4.64 1.88
CA ALA A 199 -11.71 5.95 1.67
C ALA A 199 -11.47 6.67 3.00
N ALA A 200 -12.44 6.69 3.91
CA ALA A 200 -12.27 7.26 5.25
C ALA A 200 -11.13 6.61 6.04
N SER A 201 -11.02 5.28 6.00
CA SER A 201 -9.90 4.58 6.66
C SER A 201 -8.55 4.97 6.06
N LYS A 202 -8.45 5.16 4.74
CA LYS A 202 -7.19 5.53 4.08
C LYS A 202 -6.85 7.01 4.30
N VAL A 203 -7.83 7.89 4.47
CA VAL A 203 -7.62 9.26 4.97
C VAL A 203 -7.05 9.25 6.38
N PHE A 204 -7.58 8.39 7.28
CA PHE A 204 -7.01 8.21 8.62
C PHE A 204 -5.54 7.80 8.53
N VAL A 205 -5.22 6.76 7.75
CA VAL A 205 -3.84 6.28 7.57
C VAL A 205 -2.93 7.41 7.10
N HIS A 206 -3.38 8.18 6.10
CA HIS A 206 -2.61 9.28 5.54
C HIS A 206 -2.33 10.37 6.58
N ARG A 207 -3.37 10.89 7.25
CA ARG A 207 -3.22 11.96 8.25
C ARG A 207 -2.47 11.53 9.49
N PHE A 208 -2.71 10.30 9.97
CA PHE A 208 -1.97 9.71 11.08
C PHE A 208 -0.47 9.66 10.77
N SER A 209 -0.10 9.24 9.55
CA SER A 209 1.31 9.15 9.15
C SER A 209 2.00 10.51 9.08
N GLN A 210 1.33 11.53 8.53
CA GLN A 210 1.89 12.89 8.45
C GLN A 210 2.09 13.51 9.84
N ALA A 211 1.10 13.35 10.73
CA ALA A 211 1.22 13.81 12.12
C ALA A 211 2.40 13.11 12.82
N LEU A 212 2.49 11.79 12.70
CA LEU A 212 3.56 11.00 13.31
C LEU A 212 4.93 11.38 12.73
N GLN A 213 5.04 11.64 11.43
CA GLN A 213 6.28 12.15 10.84
C GLN A 213 6.68 13.51 11.43
N ALA A 214 5.73 14.43 11.59
CA ALA A 214 6.01 15.74 12.18
C ALA A 214 6.50 15.63 13.63
N GLU A 215 5.97 14.67 14.41
CA GLU A 215 6.35 14.41 15.80
C GLU A 215 7.74 13.77 15.94
N TYR A 216 8.11 12.86 15.03
CA TYR A 216 9.29 12.00 15.18
C TYR A 216 10.44 12.28 14.20
N LYS A 217 10.29 13.20 13.23
CA LYS A 217 11.37 13.55 12.29
C LYS A 217 12.67 13.97 12.98
N GLU A 218 12.58 14.71 14.09
CA GLU A 218 13.75 15.19 14.84
C GLU A 218 14.43 14.07 15.64
N LYS A 219 13.77 12.91 15.76
CA LYS A 219 14.33 11.69 16.35
C LYS A 219 15.02 10.80 15.29
N GLY A 220 15.21 11.29 14.07
CA GLY A 220 15.86 10.53 12.98
C GLY A 220 14.98 9.43 12.39
N ILE A 221 13.66 9.49 12.60
CA ILE A 221 12.71 8.50 12.08
C ILE A 221 12.07 9.02 10.80
N ILE A 222 11.99 8.16 9.79
CA ILE A 222 11.29 8.41 8.52
C ILE A 222 9.93 7.73 8.59
N ILE A 223 8.85 8.49 8.42
CA ILE A 223 7.49 7.99 8.41
C ILE A 223 6.83 8.55 7.16
N GLN A 224 6.37 7.65 6.29
CA GLN A 224 5.85 8.00 4.98
C GLN A 224 4.47 7.37 4.76
N ALA A 225 3.50 8.19 4.33
CA ALA A 225 2.26 7.73 3.73
C ALA A 225 2.49 7.46 2.24
N VAL A 226 2.24 6.23 1.80
CA VAL A 226 2.27 5.85 0.38
C VAL A 226 0.84 5.61 -0.07
N ALA A 227 0.35 6.38 -1.04
CA ALA A 227 -1.04 6.38 -1.50
C ALA A 227 -1.16 5.84 -2.94
N PRO A 228 -1.01 4.53 -3.19
CA PRO A 228 -1.10 3.98 -4.54
C PRO A 228 -2.46 4.17 -5.19
N PHE A 229 -2.47 4.38 -6.51
CA PHE A 229 -3.63 4.12 -7.36
C PHE A 229 -3.66 2.65 -7.78
N SER A 230 -4.09 2.31 -9.00
CA SER A 230 -4.22 0.92 -9.43
C SER A 230 -2.87 0.20 -9.48
N VAL A 231 -2.76 -0.87 -8.69
CA VAL A 231 -1.68 -1.87 -8.72
C VAL A 231 -2.33 -3.23 -8.94
N SER A 232 -1.80 -4.05 -9.85
CA SER A 232 -2.35 -5.36 -10.19
C SER A 232 -2.22 -6.35 -9.02
N THR A 233 -3.28 -6.47 -8.23
CA THR A 233 -3.32 -7.30 -7.00
C THR A 233 -4.67 -8.00 -6.90
N ARG A 234 -4.82 -8.95 -5.97
CA ARG A 234 -6.13 -9.56 -5.70
C ARG A 234 -7.20 -8.52 -5.32
N MET A 235 -6.83 -7.46 -4.60
CA MET A 235 -7.76 -6.40 -4.17
C MET A 235 -8.33 -5.61 -5.35
N THR A 236 -7.58 -5.51 -6.44
CA THR A 236 -7.96 -4.83 -7.70
C THR A 236 -8.31 -5.83 -8.81
N PHE A 237 -8.63 -7.08 -8.46
CA PHE A 237 -9.00 -8.13 -9.41
C PHE A 237 -7.94 -8.37 -10.52
N TYR A 238 -6.67 -8.22 -10.13
CA TYR A 238 -5.49 -8.43 -10.97
C TYR A 238 -5.45 -7.57 -12.24
N GLN A 239 -6.08 -6.38 -12.26
CA GLN A 239 -6.14 -5.46 -13.40
C GLN A 239 -4.92 -5.56 -14.33
N ALA A 240 -5.14 -5.67 -15.64
CA ALA A 240 -4.05 -5.88 -16.58
C ALA A 240 -3.02 -4.74 -16.46
N PRO A 241 -1.72 -5.05 -16.31
CA PRO A 241 -0.69 -4.02 -16.24
C PRO A 241 -0.68 -3.14 -17.49
N GLY A 242 -0.34 -1.87 -17.31
CA GLY A 242 -0.28 -0.86 -18.35
C GLY A 242 0.26 0.46 -17.80
N THR A 243 0.09 1.56 -18.53
CA THR A 243 0.67 2.86 -18.13
C THR A 243 0.20 3.37 -16.77
N LEU A 244 -1.06 3.10 -16.40
CA LEU A 244 -1.68 3.55 -15.14
C LEU A 244 -1.82 2.43 -14.10
N VAL A 245 -1.63 1.17 -14.51
CA VAL A 245 -1.75 -0.01 -13.66
C VAL A 245 -0.39 -0.67 -13.57
N LEU A 246 0.28 -0.51 -12.43
CA LEU A 246 1.60 -1.08 -12.21
C LEU A 246 1.50 -2.52 -11.68
N THR A 247 2.49 -3.35 -11.99
CA THR A 247 2.67 -4.60 -11.23
C THR A 247 3.10 -4.28 -9.80
N PRO A 248 2.88 -5.18 -8.82
CA PRO A 248 3.36 -4.99 -7.46
C PRO A 248 4.86 -4.72 -7.36
N ASP A 249 5.67 -5.42 -8.17
CA ASP A 249 7.13 -5.31 -8.11
C ASP A 249 7.62 -3.98 -8.69
N GLU A 250 7.07 -3.54 -9.82
CA GLU A 250 7.35 -2.21 -10.40
C GLU A 250 6.94 -1.09 -9.43
N PHE A 251 5.77 -1.21 -8.83
CA PHE A 251 5.27 -0.23 -7.86
C PHE A 251 6.17 -0.16 -6.62
N VAL A 252 6.58 -1.29 -6.05
CA VAL A 252 7.42 -1.31 -4.85
C VAL A 252 8.82 -0.79 -5.14
N ASN A 253 9.42 -1.17 -6.28
CA ASN A 253 10.75 -0.69 -6.65
C ASN A 253 10.76 0.83 -6.84
N THR A 254 9.75 1.37 -7.52
CA THR A 254 9.57 2.83 -7.63
C THR A 254 9.28 3.45 -6.27
N SER A 255 8.34 2.91 -5.50
CA SER A 255 7.98 3.48 -4.19
C SER A 255 9.15 3.52 -3.20
N LEU A 256 10.03 2.52 -3.23
CA LEU A 256 11.22 2.50 -2.36
C LEU A 256 12.20 3.62 -2.73
N GLN A 257 12.36 3.98 -4.01
CA GLN A 257 13.19 5.13 -4.43
C GLN A 257 12.68 6.46 -3.86
N TYR A 258 11.39 6.56 -3.57
CA TYR A 258 10.74 7.76 -3.05
C TYR A 258 10.79 7.88 -1.54
N LEU A 259 11.40 6.93 -0.83
CA LEU A 259 11.37 6.90 0.64
C LEU A 259 11.93 8.19 1.28
N LEU A 260 12.88 8.86 0.61
CA LEU A 260 13.48 10.12 1.09
C LEU A 260 12.84 11.38 0.46
N SER A 261 11.92 11.23 -0.49
CA SER A 261 11.34 12.35 -1.25
C SER A 261 10.26 13.13 -0.50
N GLY A 262 9.84 12.68 0.69
CA GLY A 262 8.84 13.35 1.50
C GLY A 262 8.06 12.41 2.42
N ASP A 263 7.17 12.98 3.21
CA ASP A 263 6.28 12.27 4.15
C ASP A 263 5.01 11.73 3.48
N ASN A 264 4.74 12.14 2.24
CA ASN A 264 3.62 11.68 1.43
C ASN A 264 4.05 11.44 -0.02
N THR A 265 3.63 10.33 -0.61
CA THR A 265 3.91 10.00 -2.01
C THR A 265 2.81 9.11 -2.60
N TYR A 266 2.64 9.17 -3.91
CA TYR A 266 1.83 8.20 -4.67
C TYR A 266 2.62 6.94 -5.05
N GLY A 267 3.91 6.86 -4.69
CA GLY A 267 4.79 5.70 -4.91
C GLY A 267 5.32 5.56 -6.34
N SER A 268 4.77 6.29 -7.32
CA SER A 268 5.28 6.32 -8.69
C SER A 268 4.92 7.63 -9.40
N ILE A 269 5.62 7.93 -10.50
CA ILE A 269 5.34 9.11 -11.34
C ILE A 269 3.95 8.99 -12.00
N SER A 270 3.61 7.82 -12.54
CA SER A 270 2.31 7.61 -13.18
C SER A 270 1.16 7.82 -12.20
N HIS A 271 1.28 7.30 -10.98
CA HIS A 271 0.30 7.53 -9.92
C HIS A 271 0.27 8.99 -9.45
N SER A 272 1.42 9.68 -9.41
CA SER A 272 1.47 11.11 -9.08
C SER A 272 0.73 11.97 -10.11
N LEU A 273 0.87 11.66 -11.41
CA LEU A 273 0.14 12.31 -12.49
C LEU A 273 -1.38 12.07 -12.38
N VAL A 274 -1.79 10.84 -12.06
CA VAL A 274 -3.21 10.52 -11.82
C VAL A 274 -3.75 11.31 -10.63
N GLY A 275 -3.01 11.35 -9.52
CA GLY A 275 -3.40 12.12 -8.33
C GLY A 275 -3.57 13.60 -8.65
N TRP A 276 -2.60 14.19 -9.35
CA TRP A 276 -2.67 15.57 -9.82
C TRP A 276 -3.91 15.83 -10.68
N LEU A 277 -4.21 14.95 -11.65
CA LEU A 277 -5.36 15.09 -12.55
C LEU A 277 -6.68 14.98 -11.78
N LEU A 278 -6.84 13.97 -10.93
CA LEU A 278 -8.07 13.73 -10.17
C LEU A 278 -8.41 14.89 -9.22
N GLN A 279 -7.39 15.53 -8.63
CA GLN A 279 -7.59 16.72 -7.79
C GLN A 279 -8.05 17.96 -8.57
N ARG A 280 -7.99 17.95 -9.91
CA ARG A 280 -8.53 19.03 -10.76
C ARG A 280 -9.97 18.80 -11.19
N ILE A 281 -10.48 17.58 -11.04
CA ILE A 281 -11.85 17.27 -11.40
C ILE A 281 -12.77 17.82 -10.31
N PRO A 282 -13.75 18.67 -10.64
CA PRO A 282 -14.72 19.14 -9.66
C PRO A 282 -15.50 18.00 -9.02
N ASP A 283 -15.73 18.11 -7.71
CA ASP A 283 -16.44 17.12 -6.90
C ASP A 283 -17.82 16.74 -7.48
N TRP A 284 -18.57 17.69 -8.04
CA TRP A 284 -19.88 17.40 -8.64
C TRP A 284 -19.82 16.42 -9.83
N ILE A 285 -18.69 16.36 -10.56
CA ILE A 285 -18.48 15.38 -11.63
C ILE A 285 -18.24 14.00 -11.01
N LEU A 286 -17.33 13.91 -10.04
CA LEU A 286 -17.02 12.68 -9.32
C LEU A 286 -18.24 12.12 -8.57
N PHE A 287 -19.11 13.01 -8.09
CA PHE A 287 -20.30 12.65 -7.31
C PHE A 287 -21.53 12.39 -8.17
N SER A 288 -21.46 12.64 -9.49
CA SER A 288 -22.59 12.38 -10.39
C SER A 288 -22.99 10.90 -10.37
N GLU A 289 -24.30 10.62 -10.46
CA GLU A 289 -24.79 9.23 -10.53
C GLU A 289 -24.23 8.48 -11.73
N CYS A 290 -24.00 9.19 -12.85
CA CYS A 290 -23.35 8.64 -14.03
C CYS A 290 -21.96 8.08 -13.70
N MET A 291 -21.11 8.86 -13.02
CA MET A 291 -19.78 8.43 -12.61
C MET A 291 -19.82 7.25 -11.65
N GLN A 292 -20.73 7.30 -10.66
CA GLN A 292 -20.92 6.22 -9.70
C GLN A 292 -21.35 4.91 -10.37
N ASN A 293 -22.31 4.97 -11.30
CA ASN A 293 -22.78 3.81 -12.06
C ASN A 293 -21.69 3.24 -12.97
N ASN A 294 -20.92 4.11 -13.65
CA ASN A 294 -19.80 3.69 -14.49
C ASN A 294 -18.73 2.96 -13.66
N LEU A 295 -18.39 3.48 -12.48
CA LEU A 295 -17.45 2.83 -11.56
C LEU A 295 -17.94 1.44 -11.13
N GLN A 296 -19.22 1.32 -10.75
CA GLN A 296 -19.80 0.03 -10.39
C GLN A 296 -19.78 -0.96 -11.55
N ASN A 297 -20.16 -0.53 -12.76
CA ASN A 297 -20.19 -1.37 -13.95
C ASN A 297 -18.79 -1.85 -14.32
N TYR A 298 -17.81 -0.95 -14.34
CA TYR A 298 -16.41 -1.28 -14.58
C TYR A 298 -15.90 -2.36 -13.62
N ILE A 299 -16.22 -2.26 -12.33
CA ILE A 299 -15.79 -3.24 -11.33
C ILE A 299 -16.54 -4.58 -11.49
N LYS A 300 -17.85 -4.54 -11.80
CA LYS A 300 -18.63 -5.75 -12.10
C LYS A 300 -18.08 -6.50 -13.31
N GLU A 301 -17.73 -5.78 -14.38
CA GLU A 301 -17.12 -6.34 -15.58
C GLU A 301 -15.77 -6.98 -15.25
N ALA A 302 -14.88 -6.26 -14.56
CA ALA A 302 -13.57 -6.77 -14.13
C ALA A 302 -13.67 -8.02 -13.24
N LEU A 303 -14.69 -8.09 -12.38
CA LEU A 303 -15.00 -9.28 -11.59
C LEU A 303 -15.47 -10.45 -12.45
N SER A 304 -16.34 -10.20 -13.43
CA SER A 304 -16.94 -11.23 -14.29
C SER A 304 -15.94 -11.88 -15.23
N GLU A 305 -15.02 -11.10 -15.80
CA GLU A 305 -14.01 -11.58 -16.75
C GLU A 305 -12.96 -12.48 -16.09
N ARG A 306 -12.84 -12.41 -14.76
CA ARG A 306 -11.68 -12.95 -14.01
C ARG A 306 -12.06 -13.89 -12.87
N GLN A 307 -13.34 -14.26 -12.76
CA GLN A 307 -13.71 -15.48 -12.05
C GLN A 307 -13.09 -16.67 -12.79
N PRO A 308 -12.44 -17.63 -12.10
CA PRO A 308 -12.01 -18.86 -12.75
C PRO A 308 -13.23 -19.53 -13.39
N PRO A 309 -13.11 -20.13 -14.58
CA PRO A 309 -14.25 -20.77 -15.24
C PRO A 309 -14.92 -21.73 -14.27
N ASN A 310 -16.21 -21.50 -14.02
CA ASN A 310 -17.02 -22.38 -13.21
C ASN A 310 -16.96 -23.79 -13.84
N LYS A 311 -16.47 -24.79 -13.09
CA LYS A 311 -16.27 -26.17 -13.59
C LYS A 311 -17.56 -26.83 -14.11
N ASN A 312 -18.72 -26.18 -13.94
CA ASN A 312 -20.03 -26.70 -14.34
C ASN A 312 -20.60 -26.15 -15.66
N ASN A 313 -19.93 -25.24 -16.37
CA ASN A 313 -20.41 -24.72 -17.67
C ASN A 313 -19.57 -25.19 -18.87
N ALA A 314 -18.99 -26.39 -18.80
CA ALA A 314 -18.48 -27.10 -19.96
C ALA A 314 -19.62 -27.81 -20.72
N ILE A 315 -20.65 -27.07 -21.16
CA ILE A 315 -21.68 -27.62 -22.04
C ILE A 315 -22.00 -26.62 -23.16
N ARG A 316 -21.73 -27.07 -24.39
CA ARG A 316 -22.15 -26.56 -25.71
C ARG A 316 -21.45 -25.29 -26.20
N ARG A 317 -20.29 -25.47 -26.83
CA ARG A 317 -20.01 -24.78 -28.11
C ARG A 317 -20.37 -25.75 -29.24
N PRO A 318 -21.14 -25.34 -30.26
CA PRO A 318 -21.44 -26.20 -31.40
C PRO A 318 -20.14 -26.43 -32.19
N VAL A 319 -19.80 -27.70 -32.38
CA VAL A 319 -18.75 -28.12 -33.30
C VAL A 319 -19.33 -27.97 -34.71
N TYR A 320 -18.89 -26.95 -35.45
CA TYR A 320 -19.13 -26.91 -36.89
C TYR A 320 -18.27 -28.00 -37.53
N HIS A 321 -18.90 -29.08 -37.98
CA HIS A 321 -18.31 -30.07 -38.87
C HIS A 321 -18.06 -29.41 -40.23
N CYS A 322 -16.79 -29.27 -40.62
CA CYS A 322 -16.45 -29.02 -42.01
C CYS A 322 -16.48 -30.38 -42.73
N MET A 323 -17.54 -30.61 -43.52
CA MET A 323 -17.58 -31.71 -44.47
C MET A 323 -16.49 -31.51 -45.52
N LYS A 324 -15.84 -32.62 -45.87
CA LYS A 324 -14.98 -32.76 -47.03
C LYS A 324 -15.82 -32.62 -48.29
N ASP A 325 -15.29 -31.90 -49.27
CA ASP A 325 -15.21 -32.29 -50.68
C ASP A 325 -13.92 -31.69 -51.25
#